data_AF-A0A2S5LYA8-F1
#
_entry.id   AF-A0A2S5LYA8-F1
#
_cell.length_a   1.000
_cell.length_b   1.000
_cell.length_c   1.000
_cell.angle_alpha   90.00
_cell.angle_beta   90.00
_cell.angle_gamma   90.00
#
_symmetry.space_group_name_H-M   'P 1'
#
loop_
_entity.id
_entity.type
_entity.pdbx_description
1 polymer ?
#
loop_
_entity_poly.entity_id
_entity_poly.type
_entity_poly.pdbx_seq_one_letter_code
_entity_poly.pdbx_strand_id
1 'polypeptide(L)'
;MQNLNDWLNAHGDYLYRFALARLRDPHHAEDAVQETMLAAIKSDNFDGDSSARTWLTGILKHKIIDIQRKRLREQAVSDLVDLDASDTSMDDFFDKSGHWLEKPQILEMPDNALEQKQFLGVLGKCLDKLPAKLSALFLMRDVQEIDNENICKELNITPTNAWVMLYRARMGLRKCLEMNWITG
;
A
#
# COMPACT_ATOMS: atom_id res chain seq x y z
N MET A 1 9.91 -32.33 4.03
CA MET A 1 10.65 -31.06 4.10
C MET A 1 10.67 -30.46 2.71
N GLN A 2 9.75 -29.53 2.43
CA GLN A 2 9.70 -28.84 1.14
C GLN A 2 10.91 -27.91 1.05
N ASN A 3 11.68 -28.00 -0.03
CA ASN A 3 12.97 -27.33 -0.13
C ASN A 3 12.73 -25.83 -0.38
N LEU A 4 13.44 -24.96 0.34
CA LEU A 4 13.42 -23.50 0.14
C LEU A 4 13.51 -23.12 -1.35
N ASN A 5 14.36 -23.84 -2.09
CA ASN A 5 14.57 -23.63 -3.51
C ASN A 5 13.30 -23.87 -4.35
N ASP A 6 12.45 -24.84 -3.98
CA ASP A 6 11.22 -25.14 -4.73
C ASP A 6 10.22 -24.00 -4.60
N TRP A 7 10.07 -23.46 -3.39
CA TRP A 7 9.19 -22.33 -3.12
C TRP A 7 9.72 -21.03 -3.70
N LEU A 8 11.03 -20.82 -3.63
CA LEU A 8 11.68 -19.67 -4.25
C LEU A 8 11.46 -19.68 -5.77
N ASN A 9 11.70 -20.82 -6.43
CA ASN A 9 11.50 -20.95 -7.87
C ASN A 9 10.02 -20.80 -8.27
N ALA A 10 9.09 -21.35 -7.48
CA ALA A 10 7.66 -21.33 -7.81
C ALA A 10 6.96 -20.00 -7.49
N HIS A 11 7.45 -19.24 -6.52
CA HIS A 11 6.71 -18.08 -5.95
C HIS A 11 7.55 -16.80 -5.82
N GLY A 12 8.88 -16.87 -5.91
CA GLY A 12 9.78 -15.74 -5.70
C GLY A 12 9.46 -14.53 -6.58
N ASP A 13 9.32 -14.74 -7.89
CA ASP A 13 9.00 -13.65 -8.84
C ASP A 13 7.68 -12.94 -8.52
N TYR A 14 6.64 -13.72 -8.17
CA TYR A 14 5.34 -13.18 -7.81
C TYR A 14 5.43 -12.36 -6.52
N LEU A 15 6.07 -12.91 -5.49
CA LEU A 15 6.25 -12.26 -4.19
C LEU A 15 7.11 -11.00 -4.32
N TYR A 16 8.17 -11.04 -5.13
CA TYR A 16 9.02 -9.88 -5.40
C TYR A 16 8.25 -8.77 -6.10
N ARG A 17 7.47 -9.08 -7.15
CA ARG A 17 6.62 -8.08 -7.82
C ARG A 17 5.57 -7.50 -6.86
N PHE A 18 4.96 -8.36 -6.03
CA PHE A 18 3.98 -7.97 -5.02
C PHE A 18 4.60 -7.01 -3.99
N ALA A 19 5.80 -7.29 -3.52
CA ALA A 19 6.55 -6.47 -2.58
C ALA A 19 7.03 -5.17 -3.22
N LEU A 20 7.59 -5.23 -4.44
CA LEU A 20 8.10 -4.08 -5.17
C LEU A 20 6.99 -3.05 -5.45
N ALA A 21 5.79 -3.51 -5.81
CA ALA A 21 4.64 -2.63 -5.99
C ALA A 21 4.26 -1.85 -4.72
N ARG A 22 4.50 -2.44 -3.53
CA ARG A 22 4.10 -1.88 -2.23
C ARG A 22 5.20 -1.09 -1.53
N LEU A 23 6.45 -1.55 -1.63
CA LEU A 23 7.61 -0.96 -0.97
C LEU A 23 8.33 0.04 -1.86
N ARG A 24 8.16 -0.08 -3.18
CA ARG A 24 8.69 0.84 -4.20
C ARG A 24 10.20 1.04 -4.12
N ASP A 25 10.88 0.05 -3.56
CA ASP A 25 12.31 0.01 -3.31
C ASP A 25 12.78 -1.43 -3.55
N PRO A 26 13.67 -1.65 -4.54
CA PRO A 26 14.13 -2.99 -4.89
C PRO A 26 14.77 -3.75 -3.73
N HIS A 27 15.59 -3.07 -2.92
CA HIS A 27 16.30 -3.70 -1.81
C HIS A 27 15.32 -4.14 -0.72
N HIS A 28 14.37 -3.27 -0.35
CA HIS A 28 13.36 -3.64 0.65
C HIS A 28 12.39 -4.71 0.12
N ALA A 29 12.11 -4.71 -1.18
CA ALA A 29 11.31 -5.77 -1.80
C ALA A 29 12.03 -7.12 -1.76
N GLU A 30 13.32 -7.13 -2.07
CA GLU A 30 14.16 -8.32 -1.99
C GLU A 30 14.26 -8.84 -0.55
N ASP A 31 14.59 -7.97 0.40
CA ASP A 31 14.67 -8.30 1.83
C ASP A 31 13.35 -8.88 2.36
N ALA A 32 12.21 -8.25 2.01
CA ALA A 32 10.91 -8.74 2.43
C ALA A 32 10.61 -10.16 1.90
N VAL A 33 11.00 -10.47 0.67
CA VAL A 33 10.86 -11.81 0.09
C VAL A 33 11.79 -12.80 0.80
N GLN A 34 13.05 -12.43 1.03
CA GLN A 34 14.00 -13.29 1.73
C GLN A 34 13.51 -13.61 3.16
N GLU A 35 13.07 -12.61 3.91
CA GLU A 35 12.50 -12.80 5.24
C GLU A 35 11.23 -13.65 5.23
N THR A 36 10.38 -13.50 4.20
CA THR A 36 9.18 -14.32 4.02
C THR A 36 9.55 -15.78 3.83
N MET A 37 10.53 -16.06 2.98
CA MET A 37 11.01 -17.43 2.75
C MET A 37 11.65 -18.03 4.00
N LEU A 38 12.46 -17.26 4.73
CA LEU A 38 13.04 -17.71 6.00
C LEU A 38 11.97 -17.99 7.06
N ALA A 39 10.93 -17.15 7.14
CA ALA A 39 9.82 -17.36 8.05
C ALA A 39 9.03 -18.63 7.68
N ALA A 40 8.78 -18.85 6.39
CA ALA A 40 8.09 -20.04 5.89
C ALA A 40 8.83 -21.34 6.22
N ILE A 41 10.16 -21.38 6.08
CA ILE A 41 10.97 -22.56 6.47
C ILE A 41 10.89 -22.80 7.98
N LYS A 42 10.87 -21.73 8.78
CA LYS A 42 10.87 -21.83 10.25
C LYS A 42 9.51 -22.23 10.82
N SER A 43 8.43 -21.88 10.15
CA SER A 43 7.10 -22.32 10.54
C SER A 43 6.81 -23.67 9.90
N ASP A 44 7.01 -24.75 10.65
CA ASP A 44 6.58 -26.12 10.29
C ASP A 44 5.04 -26.27 10.18
N ASN A 45 4.29 -25.17 10.04
CA ASN A 45 2.84 -25.06 10.22
C ASN A 45 2.09 -24.79 8.91
N PHE A 46 2.66 -25.13 7.75
CA PHE A 46 1.87 -25.08 6.53
C PHE A 46 0.96 -26.31 6.46
N ASP A 47 -0.25 -26.17 6.99
CA ASP A 47 -1.23 -27.26 7.14
C ASP A 47 -1.99 -27.58 5.84
N GLY A 48 -1.73 -26.85 4.75
CA GLY A 48 -2.34 -27.12 3.43
C GLY A 48 -3.77 -26.59 3.24
N ASP A 49 -4.35 -25.93 4.23
CA ASP A 49 -5.70 -25.34 4.18
C ASP A 49 -5.85 -24.18 3.17
N SER A 50 -4.73 -23.67 2.66
CA SER A 50 -4.69 -22.67 1.59
C SER A 50 -3.55 -22.97 0.62
N SER A 51 -3.57 -22.37 -0.57
CA SER A 51 -2.43 -22.50 -1.48
C SER A 51 -1.15 -21.95 -0.83
N ALA A 52 0.00 -22.57 -1.08
CA ALA A 52 1.29 -22.08 -0.57
C ALA A 52 1.53 -20.60 -0.95
N ARG A 53 1.09 -20.19 -2.15
CA ARG A 53 1.14 -18.79 -2.59
C ARG A 53 0.31 -17.86 -1.70
N THR A 54 -0.92 -18.25 -1.35
CA THR A 54 -1.79 -17.47 -0.47
C THR A 54 -1.15 -17.30 0.91
N TRP A 55 -0.66 -18.41 1.47
CA TRP A 55 -0.01 -18.41 2.77
C TRP A 55 1.26 -17.54 2.80
N LEU A 56 2.15 -17.70 1.81
CA LEU A 56 3.34 -16.87 1.65
C LEU A 56 3.01 -15.38 1.47
N THR A 57 1.95 -15.07 0.72
CA THR A 57 1.48 -13.69 0.55
C THR A 57 1.01 -13.11 1.89
N GLY A 58 0.36 -13.91 2.73
CA GLY A 58 -0.01 -13.53 4.10
C GLY A 58 1.21 -13.15 4.93
N ILE A 59 2.25 -13.99 4.96
CA ILE A 59 3.51 -13.70 5.66
C ILE A 59 4.14 -12.42 5.11
N LEU A 60 4.25 -12.30 3.78
CA LEU A 60 4.84 -11.15 3.09
C LEU A 60 4.10 -9.84 3.40
N LYS A 61 2.76 -9.85 3.46
CA LYS A 61 1.96 -8.68 3.83
C LYS A 61 2.40 -8.13 5.19
N HIS A 62 2.61 -8.98 6.19
CA HIS A 62 3.08 -8.55 7.51
C HIS A 62 4.48 -7.90 7.43
N LYS A 63 5.41 -8.50 6.68
CA LYS A 63 6.76 -7.96 6.48
C LYS A 63 6.76 -6.58 5.81
N ILE A 64 5.94 -6.41 4.77
CA ILE A 64 5.77 -5.13 4.07
C ILE A 64 5.27 -4.05 5.04
N ILE A 65 4.27 -4.38 5.86
CA ILE A 65 3.73 -3.46 6.87
C ILE A 65 4.82 -3.02 7.84
N ASP A 66 5.59 -3.96 8.39
CA ASP A 66 6.63 -3.65 9.37
C ASP A 66 7.72 -2.73 8.79
N ILE A 67 8.13 -2.96 7.53
CA ILE A 67 9.07 -2.09 6.82
C ILE A 67 8.50 -0.68 6.64
N GLN A 68 7.24 -0.56 6.21
CA GLN A 68 6.61 0.75 6.01
C GLN A 68 6.43 1.51 7.33
N ARG A 69 6.05 0.82 8.40
CA ARG A 69 5.98 1.39 9.76
C ARG A 69 7.32 1.96 10.20
N LYS A 70 8.41 1.23 9.96
CA LYS A 70 9.77 1.69 10.27
C LYS A 70 10.11 2.96 9.49
N ARG A 71 9.85 2.98 8.18
CA ARG A 71 10.09 4.14 7.32
C ARG A 71 9.30 5.37 7.74
N LEU A 72 8.03 5.21 8.11
CA LEU A 72 7.21 6.32 8.61
C LEU A 72 7.77 6.93 9.89
N ARG A 73 8.24 6.11 10.83
CA ARG A 73 8.88 6.60 12.05
C ARG A 73 10.20 7.34 11.77
N GLU A 74 10.97 6.86 10.80
CA GLU A 74 12.23 7.51 10.38
C GLU A 74 11.99 8.82 9.62
N GLN A 75 10.89 8.91 8.86
CA GLN A 75 10.48 10.13 8.13
C GLN A 75 9.73 11.14 9.01
N ALA A 76 9.11 10.71 10.11
CA ALA A 76 8.36 11.57 11.04
C ALA A 76 9.22 12.65 11.72
N VAL A 77 10.55 12.63 11.54
CA VAL A 77 11.44 13.70 12.00
C VAL A 77 11.40 14.95 11.09
N SER A 78 10.86 14.88 9.87
CA SER A 78 10.85 16.02 8.93
C SER A 78 9.47 16.61 8.58
N ASP A 79 8.36 15.88 8.74
CA ASP A 79 7.04 16.34 8.25
C ASP A 79 6.01 16.48 9.38
N LEU A 80 6.27 17.42 10.29
CA LEU A 80 5.21 18.11 11.03
C LEU A 80 4.61 19.19 10.12
N VAL A 81 3.85 18.76 9.11
CA VAL A 81 2.86 19.65 8.52
C VAL A 81 1.55 19.35 9.22
N ASP A 82 1.16 20.27 10.08
CA ASP A 82 -0.20 20.41 10.59
C ASP A 82 -1.17 20.28 9.42
N LEU A 83 -1.87 19.15 9.36
CA LEU A 83 -3.13 19.04 8.62
C LEU A 83 -4.21 19.73 9.46
N ASP A 84 -3.96 20.99 9.83
CA ASP A 84 -4.98 21.81 10.46
C ASP A 84 -5.99 22.23 9.38
N ALA A 85 -7.24 22.13 9.77
CA ALA A 85 -8.44 22.19 8.95
C ALA A 85 -8.72 23.60 8.42
N SER A 86 -7.86 24.11 7.53
CA SER A 86 -8.03 25.39 6.86
C SER A 86 -7.90 25.21 5.34
N ASP A 87 -8.78 24.41 4.74
CA ASP A 87 -9.04 24.56 3.31
C ASP A 87 -10.55 24.56 3.07
N THR A 88 -11.05 25.73 2.66
CA THR A 88 -12.44 26.18 2.63
C THR A 88 -13.23 25.54 1.46
N SER A 89 -12.88 24.32 1.06
CA SER A 89 -13.45 23.61 -0.10
C SER A 89 -14.06 22.25 0.24
N MET A 90 -14.21 21.91 1.53
CA MET A 90 -14.64 20.56 1.95
C MET A 90 -16.15 20.39 2.09
N ASP A 91 -16.91 21.47 2.26
CA ASP A 91 -18.36 21.40 2.48
C ASP A 91 -19.15 20.86 1.28
N ASP A 92 -18.58 20.94 0.07
CA ASP A 92 -19.21 20.44 -1.16
C ASP A 92 -19.20 18.91 -1.30
N PHE A 93 -18.49 18.19 -0.43
CA PHE A 93 -18.26 16.74 -0.56
C PHE A 93 -19.00 15.88 0.48
N PHE A 94 -19.63 16.51 1.47
CA PHE A 94 -20.38 15.84 2.53
C PHE A 94 -21.84 16.30 2.52
N ASP A 95 -22.76 15.38 2.84
CA ASP A 95 -24.11 15.78 3.18
C ASP A 95 -24.16 16.48 4.54
N LYS A 96 -25.30 17.09 4.87
CA LYS A 96 -25.50 17.77 6.17
C LYS A 96 -25.40 16.84 7.39
N SER A 97 -25.32 15.54 7.16
CA SER A 97 -25.18 14.49 8.19
C SER A 97 -23.74 13.97 8.28
N GLY A 98 -22.80 14.53 7.52
CA GLY A 98 -21.39 14.12 7.51
C GLY A 98 -21.09 12.86 6.70
N HIS A 99 -22.03 12.41 5.86
CA HIS A 99 -21.83 11.25 4.98
C HIS A 99 -21.36 11.68 3.59
N TRP A 100 -20.58 10.80 2.96
CA TRP A 100 -20.02 11.01 1.63
C TRP A 100 -21.11 11.07 0.56
N LEU A 101 -21.07 12.12 -0.28
CA LEU A 101 -21.97 12.25 -1.43
C LEU A 101 -21.65 11.23 -2.54
N GLU A 102 -20.37 10.84 -2.70
CA GLU A 102 -19.95 9.82 -3.67
C GLU A 102 -18.82 8.94 -3.09
N LYS A 103 -18.96 7.61 -3.19
CA LYS A 103 -17.95 6.66 -2.69
C LYS A 103 -16.77 6.59 -3.67
N PRO A 104 -15.53 6.73 -3.19
CA PRO A 104 -14.37 6.67 -4.07
C PRO A 104 -14.18 5.28 -4.67
N GLN A 105 -13.98 5.23 -5.99
CA GLN A 105 -13.73 4.00 -6.76
C GLN A 105 -12.34 3.42 -6.46
N ILE A 106 -12.21 2.10 -6.63
CA ILE A 106 -10.96 1.36 -6.48
C ILE A 106 -10.13 1.55 -7.74
N LEU A 107 -8.83 1.76 -7.59
CA LEU A 107 -7.91 1.83 -8.72
C LEU A 107 -7.61 0.40 -9.21
N GLU A 108 -8.01 0.08 -10.43
CA GLU A 108 -7.74 -1.23 -11.04
C GLU A 108 -6.29 -1.30 -11.56
N MET A 109 -5.63 -2.44 -11.35
CA MET A 109 -4.28 -2.70 -11.85
C MET A 109 -4.35 -3.44 -13.20
N PRO A 110 -3.50 -3.08 -14.19
CA PRO A 110 -3.45 -3.80 -15.46
C PRO A 110 -2.85 -5.21 -15.31
N ASP A 111 -3.38 -6.17 -16.08
CA ASP A 111 -3.03 -7.60 -16.01
C ASP A 111 -1.76 -7.98 -16.77
N ASN A 112 -1.33 -7.18 -17.78
CA ASN A 112 -0.15 -7.45 -18.59
C ASN A 112 1.13 -7.04 -17.84
N ALA A 113 2.11 -7.95 -17.71
CA ALA A 113 3.35 -7.72 -16.97
C ALA A 113 4.19 -6.51 -17.46
N LEU A 114 4.15 -6.20 -18.76
CA LEU A 114 4.87 -5.04 -19.31
C LEU A 114 4.16 -3.74 -18.94
N GLU A 115 2.84 -3.68 -19.14
CA GLU A 115 2.00 -2.54 -18.78
C GLU A 115 2.01 -2.31 -17.27
N GLN A 116 2.00 -3.38 -16.47
CA GLN A 116 2.08 -3.32 -15.02
C GLN A 116 3.39 -2.67 -14.56
N LYS A 117 4.53 -3.00 -15.19
CA LYS A 117 5.82 -2.37 -14.86
C LYS A 117 5.82 -0.87 -15.16
N GLN A 118 5.24 -0.48 -16.30
CA GLN A 118 5.13 0.92 -16.70
C GLN A 118 4.16 1.69 -15.78
N PHE A 119 2.98 1.10 -15.52
CA PHE A 119 1.98 1.63 -14.61
C PHE A 119 2.52 1.83 -13.19
N LEU A 120 3.19 0.82 -12.62
CA LEU A 120 3.81 0.92 -11.29
C LEU A 120 4.89 2.01 -11.23
N GLY A 121 5.62 2.22 -12.33
CA GLY A 121 6.57 3.32 -12.44
C GLY A 121 5.89 4.70 -12.38
N VAL A 122 4.78 4.89 -13.09
CA VAL A 122 4.01 6.15 -13.09
C VAL A 122 3.27 6.35 -11.76
N LEU A 123 2.61 5.31 -11.25
CA LEU A 123 1.95 5.31 -9.95
C LEU A 123 2.95 5.69 -8.85
N GLY A 124 4.17 5.16 -8.92
CA GLY A 124 5.21 5.52 -7.97
C GLY A 124 5.56 7.01 -8.01
N LYS A 125 5.85 7.55 -9.20
CA LYS A 125 6.12 8.98 -9.36
C LYS A 125 4.97 9.86 -8.85
N CYS A 126 3.73 9.38 -8.98
CA CYS A 126 2.56 10.08 -8.45
C CYS A 126 2.48 10.00 -6.92
N LEU A 127 2.72 8.83 -6.34
CA LEU A 127 2.78 8.66 -4.88
C LEU A 127 3.90 9.48 -4.23
N ASP A 128 5.06 9.65 -4.88
CA ASP A 128 6.16 10.49 -4.36
C ASP A 128 5.82 11.98 -4.33
N LYS A 129 4.83 12.41 -5.12
CA LYS A 129 4.32 13.80 -5.09
C LYS A 129 3.28 14.02 -4.00
N LEU A 130 2.76 12.95 -3.38
CA LEU A 130 1.83 13.05 -2.28
C LEU A 130 2.59 13.20 -0.95
N PRO A 131 2.03 13.95 0.02
CA PRO A 131 2.53 13.95 1.39
C PRO A 131 2.63 12.52 1.95
N ALA A 132 3.72 12.24 2.69
CA ALA A 132 4.06 10.89 3.16
C ALA A 132 2.92 10.18 3.93
N LYS A 133 2.17 10.93 4.75
CA LYS A 133 1.01 10.39 5.49
C LYS A 133 -0.15 10.00 4.56
N LEU A 134 -0.41 10.77 3.50
CA LEU A 134 -1.48 10.47 2.52
C LEU A 134 -1.11 9.27 1.65
N SER A 135 0.15 9.20 1.19
CA SER A 135 0.64 8.04 0.42
C SER A 135 0.64 6.76 1.25
N ALA A 136 1.07 6.84 2.52
CA ALA A 136 1.07 5.69 3.41
C ALA A 136 -0.35 5.22 3.74
N LEU A 137 -1.26 6.15 4.03
CA LEU A 137 -2.67 5.85 4.26
C LEU A 137 -3.32 5.14 3.07
N PHE A 138 -3.07 5.63 1.84
CA PHE A 138 -3.55 4.98 0.62
C PHE A 138 -2.95 3.58 0.45
N LEU A 139 -1.63 3.42 0.62
CA LEU A 139 -0.99 2.10 0.50
C LEU A 139 -1.53 1.09 1.52
N MET A 140 -1.69 1.51 2.78
CA MET A 140 -2.23 0.66 3.85
C MET A 140 -3.68 0.26 3.58
N ARG A 141 -4.52 1.19 3.12
CA ARG A 141 -5.95 0.91 2.90
C ARG A 141 -6.23 0.22 1.57
N ASP A 142 -5.81 0.82 0.48
CA ASP A 142 -6.22 0.45 -0.88
C ASP A 142 -5.37 -0.68 -1.47
N VAL A 143 -4.11 -0.82 -1.03
CA VAL A 143 -3.19 -1.83 -1.59
C VAL A 143 -2.97 -3.01 -0.63
N GLN A 144 -3.04 -2.77 0.68
CA GLN A 144 -2.82 -3.80 1.70
C GLN A 144 -4.11 -4.27 2.36
N GLU A 145 -5.23 -3.57 2.12
CA GLU A 145 -6.56 -3.89 2.66
C GLU A 145 -6.58 -3.90 4.19
N ILE A 146 -5.73 -3.10 4.85
CA ILE A 146 -5.73 -2.98 6.30
C ILE A 146 -7.00 -2.27 6.76
N ASP A 147 -7.51 -2.70 7.91
CA ASP A 147 -8.66 -2.08 8.55
C ASP A 147 -8.36 -0.65 9.01
N ASN A 148 -9.36 0.22 8.84
CA ASN A 148 -9.27 1.63 9.20
C ASN A 148 -8.89 1.83 10.67
N GLU A 149 -9.33 0.95 11.58
CA GLU A 149 -8.99 1.06 13.00
C GLU A 149 -7.48 0.92 13.25
N ASN A 150 -6.83 -0.04 12.59
CA ASN A 150 -5.39 -0.28 12.72
C ASN A 150 -4.59 0.84 12.06
N ILE A 151 -5.07 1.33 10.91
CA ILE A 151 -4.50 2.48 10.22
C ILE A 151 -4.56 3.74 11.10
N CYS A 152 -5.70 4.00 11.76
CA CYS A 152 -5.89 5.17 12.62
C CYS A 152 -4.92 5.16 13.80
N LYS A 153 -4.72 3.99 14.43
CA LYS A 153 -3.74 3.80 15.49
C LYS A 153 -2.31 4.04 15.01
N GLU A 154 -1.96 3.54 13.83
CA GLU A 154 -0.60 3.63 13.30
C GLU A 154 -0.23 5.05 12.86
N LEU A 155 -1.14 5.75 12.18
CA LEU A 155 -0.89 7.09 11.66
C LEU A 155 -1.23 8.21 12.66
N ASN A 156 -1.71 7.85 13.84
CA ASN A 156 -2.20 8.76 14.88
C ASN A 156 -3.24 9.75 14.33
N ILE A 157 -4.25 9.22 13.62
CA ILE A 157 -5.34 9.98 13.01
C ILE A 157 -6.69 9.48 13.53
N THR A 158 -7.70 10.36 13.53
CA THR A 158 -9.06 9.96 13.89
C THR A 158 -9.73 9.22 12.72
N PRO A 159 -10.70 8.31 12.99
CA PRO A 159 -11.45 7.63 11.94
C PRO A 159 -12.11 8.59 10.95
N THR A 160 -12.65 9.71 11.44
CA THR A 160 -13.23 10.76 10.60
C THR A 160 -12.20 11.41 9.67
N ASN A 161 -11.01 11.70 10.18
CA ASN A 161 -9.93 12.29 9.37
C ASN A 161 -9.33 11.28 8.37
N ALA A 162 -9.30 9.99 8.72
CA ALA A 162 -8.81 8.93 7.83
C ALA A 162 -9.58 8.86 6.51
N TRP A 163 -10.91 8.98 6.54
CA TRP A 163 -11.70 9.01 5.31
C TRP A 163 -11.40 10.22 4.44
N VAL A 164 -11.26 11.41 5.05
CA VAL A 164 -10.91 12.65 4.35
C VAL A 164 -9.54 12.54 3.69
N MET A 165 -8.56 12.05 4.45
CA MET A 165 -7.20 11.86 3.96
C MET A 165 -7.14 10.80 2.85
N LEU A 166 -7.89 9.69 2.96
CA LEU A 166 -7.99 8.67 1.90
C LEU A 166 -8.56 9.26 0.62
N TYR A 167 -9.64 10.03 0.71
CA TYR A 167 -10.25 10.68 -0.45
C TYR A 167 -9.26 11.62 -1.14
N ARG A 168 -8.57 12.48 -0.37
CA ARG A 168 -7.53 13.38 -0.90
C ARG A 168 -6.40 12.61 -1.57
N ALA A 169 -5.96 11.51 -0.97
CA ALA A 169 -4.93 10.67 -1.56
C ALA A 169 -5.40 10.09 -2.91
N ARG A 170 -6.63 9.55 -2.97
CA ARG A 170 -7.21 8.99 -4.21
C ARG A 170 -7.39 10.05 -5.30
N MET A 171 -7.91 11.23 -4.95
CA MET A 171 -8.12 12.31 -5.93
C MET A 171 -6.79 12.89 -6.43
N GLY A 172 -5.80 13.06 -5.55
CA GLY A 172 -4.46 13.47 -5.94
C GLY A 172 -3.79 12.47 -6.88
N LEU A 173 -3.93 11.17 -6.58
CA LEU A 173 -3.43 10.09 -7.42
C LEU A 173 -4.16 10.05 -8.77
N ARG A 174 -5.49 10.15 -8.77
CA ARG A 174 -6.30 10.18 -10.00
C ARG A 174 -5.86 11.30 -10.92
N LYS A 175 -5.78 12.54 -10.41
CA LYS A 175 -5.34 13.70 -11.20
C LYS A 175 -3.93 13.50 -11.75
N CYS A 176 -3.02 12.94 -10.96
CA CYS A 176 -1.67 12.66 -11.40
C CYS A 176 -1.61 11.56 -12.47
N LEU A 177 -2.37 10.48 -12.31
CA LEU A 177 -2.46 9.39 -13.29
C LEU A 177 -3.13 9.83 -14.58
N GLU A 178 -4.20 10.63 -14.51
CA GLU A 178 -4.85 11.22 -15.68
C GLU A 178 -3.84 12.02 -16.54
N MET A 179 -2.99 12.82 -15.90
CA MET A 179 -1.97 13.61 -16.60
C MET A 179 -0.78 12.80 -17.14
N ASN A 180 -0.37 11.72 -16.45
CA ASN A 180 0.89 11.02 -16.73
C ASN A 180 0.73 9.62 -17.35
N TRP A 181 -0.49 9.07 -17.39
CA TRP A 181 -0.80 7.74 -17.93
C TRP A 181 -1.90 7.77 -19.00
N ILE A 182 -2.96 8.56 -18.82
CA ILE A 182 -4.12 8.55 -19.74
C ILE A 182 -3.89 9.43 -20.99
N THR A 183 -3.06 10.47 -20.89
CA THR A 183 -2.64 11.31 -22.03
C THR A 183 -1.39 10.83 -22.77
N GLY A 184 -0.92 9.61 -22.48
CA GLY A 184 0.28 9.00 -23.09
C GLY A 184 -0.04 7.95 -24.14
#